data_AF-A0A7Y6JZ30-F1
#
_entry.id   AF-A0A7Y6JZ30-F1
#
_cell.length_a   1.000
_cell.length_b   1.000
_cell.length_c   1.000
_cell.angle_alpha   90.00
_cell.angle_beta   90.00
_cell.angle_gamma   90.00
#
_symmetry.space_group_name_H-M   'P 1'
#
loop_
_entity.id
_entity.type
_entity.pdbx_description
1 polymer ?
#
loop_
_entity_poly.entity_id
_entity_poly.type
_entity_poly.pdbx_seq_one_letter_code
_entity_poly.pdbx_strand_id
1 'polypeptide(L)'
;MSNTANSPSEPDRPADDDPGSPPAEVSKPIGDALPTPVEPGLDQPLPKKGETPEPDPNKSGPGGGDPSGDTDAPPGVPNPGPSRFA
;
A
#
# COMPACT_ATOMS: atom_id res chain seq x y z
N MET A 1 -49.94 44.44 -39.08
CA MET A 1 -48.53 44.77 -38.78
C MET A 1 -47.94 43.54 -38.13
N SER A 2 -47.07 42.81 -38.84
CA SER A 2 -46.53 41.53 -38.40
C SER A 2 -45.19 41.76 -37.70
N ASN A 3 -45.09 41.38 -36.43
CA ASN A 3 -43.86 41.47 -35.65
C ASN A 3 -42.88 40.38 -36.09
N THR A 4 -41.83 40.75 -36.83
CA THR A 4 -40.72 39.87 -37.13
C THR A 4 -39.87 39.71 -35.87
N ALA A 5 -40.03 38.61 -35.16
CA ALA A 5 -39.18 38.25 -34.04
C ALA A 5 -37.79 37.89 -34.57
N ASN A 6 -36.80 38.71 -34.24
CA ASN A 6 -35.39 38.44 -34.48
C ASN A 6 -35.00 37.25 -33.58
N SER A 7 -34.84 36.07 -34.16
CA SER A 7 -34.30 34.92 -33.42
C SER A 7 -32.81 35.15 -33.21
N PRO A 8 -32.26 35.00 -32.00
CA PRO A 8 -30.83 35.15 -31.78
C PRO A 8 -30.12 34.01 -32.50
N SER A 9 -29.20 34.35 -33.41
CA SER A 9 -28.30 33.36 -34.01
C SER A 9 -27.53 32.67 -32.90
N GLU A 10 -27.76 31.38 -32.70
CA GLU A 10 -26.92 30.56 -31.84
C GLU A 10 -25.52 30.47 -32.48
N PRO A 11 -24.44 30.63 -31.70
CA PRO A 11 -23.10 30.41 -32.23
C PRO A 11 -22.94 28.92 -32.57
N ASP A 12 -22.55 28.63 -33.82
CA ASP A 12 -22.08 27.31 -34.25
C ASP A 12 -20.91 26.88 -33.35
N ARG A 13 -21.20 26.09 -32.32
CA ARG A 13 -20.16 25.40 -31.56
C ARG A 13 -19.79 24.16 -32.36
N PRO A 14 -18.50 23.96 -32.71
CA PRO A 14 -18.09 22.70 -33.29
C PRO A 14 -18.47 21.58 -32.30
N ALA A 15 -19.17 20.56 -32.79
CA ALA A 15 -19.65 19.42 -31.99
C ALA A 15 -18.53 18.46 -31.55
N ASP A 16 -17.26 18.86 -31.71
CA ASP A 16 -16.06 18.04 -31.57
C ASP A 16 -15.13 18.51 -30.42
N ASP A 17 -15.63 19.27 -29.45
CA ASP A 17 -14.96 19.35 -28.14
C ASP A 17 -15.17 18.02 -27.40
N ASP A 18 -14.34 17.01 -27.74
CA ASP A 18 -14.18 15.79 -26.94
C ASP A 18 -13.85 16.22 -25.49
N PRO A 19 -14.72 15.97 -24.50
CA PRO A 19 -14.71 16.62 -23.18
C PRO A 19 -13.56 16.16 -22.25
N GLY A 20 -12.39 15.87 -22.81
CA GLY A 20 -11.24 15.38 -22.09
C GLY A 20 -11.36 13.89 -21.87
N SER A 21 -10.87 13.12 -22.85
CA SER A 21 -10.46 11.74 -22.56
C SER A 21 -9.63 11.73 -21.27
N PRO A 22 -9.93 10.85 -20.29
CA PRO A 22 -9.08 10.72 -19.12
C PRO A 22 -7.65 10.49 -19.61
N PRO A 23 -6.61 11.00 -18.93
CA PRO A 23 -5.24 10.84 -19.39
C PRO A 23 -5.01 9.38 -19.74
N ALA A 24 -4.83 9.09 -21.03
CA ALA A 24 -4.61 7.71 -21.51
C ALA A 24 -3.33 7.11 -20.91
N GLU A 25 -2.50 7.98 -20.35
CA GLU A 25 -1.31 7.67 -19.58
C GLU A 25 -1.71 7.39 -18.13
N VAL A 26 -2.02 6.12 -17.85
CA VAL A 26 -1.89 5.60 -16.49
C VAL A 26 -0.48 5.91 -16.00
N SER A 27 -0.39 6.71 -14.93
CA SER A 27 0.89 7.16 -14.38
C SER A 27 1.79 5.96 -14.14
N LYS A 28 2.87 5.85 -14.92
CA LYS A 28 3.87 4.79 -14.71
C LYS A 28 4.54 5.05 -13.36
N PRO A 29 4.79 4.01 -12.55
CA PRO A 29 5.53 4.19 -11.31
C PRO A 29 6.85 4.89 -11.61
N ILE A 30 7.15 5.96 -10.87
CA ILE A 30 8.41 6.67 -10.97
C ILE A 30 9.49 5.77 -10.38
N GLY A 31 10.47 5.40 -11.20
CA GLY A 31 11.54 4.45 -10.85
C GLY A 31 11.25 3.07 -11.41
N ASP A 32 12.30 2.41 -11.90
CA ASP A 32 12.24 1.00 -12.24
C ASP A 32 11.78 0.25 -10.99
N ALA A 33 10.72 -0.54 -11.11
CA ALA A 33 10.23 -1.37 -10.02
C ALA A 33 11.43 -2.16 -9.48
N LEU A 34 11.91 -1.80 -8.29
CA LEU A 34 13.07 -2.44 -7.70
C LEU A 34 12.78 -3.95 -7.63
N PRO A 35 13.79 -4.81 -7.82
CA PRO A 35 13.59 -6.24 -7.70
C PRO A 35 12.92 -6.55 -6.36
N THR A 36 11.86 -7.37 -6.39
CA THR A 36 11.25 -7.87 -5.17
C THR A 36 12.33 -8.55 -4.34
N PRO A 37 12.42 -8.29 -3.02
CA PRO A 37 13.34 -9.01 -2.16
C PRO A 37 13.15 -10.52 -2.32
N VAL A 38 14.25 -11.27 -2.34
CA VAL A 38 14.20 -12.73 -2.34
C VAL A 38 13.82 -13.17 -0.93
N GLU A 39 12.81 -14.02 -0.82
CA GLU A 39 12.45 -14.62 0.46
C GLU A 39 13.57 -15.57 0.92
N PRO A 40 14.09 -15.42 2.15
CA PRO A 40 15.11 -16.31 2.66
C PRO A 40 14.57 -17.74 2.73
N GLY A 41 15.23 -18.68 2.05
CA GLY A 41 14.90 -20.10 2.08
C GLY A 41 14.15 -20.65 0.86
N LEU A 42 13.67 -19.80 -0.06
CA LEU A 42 12.97 -20.27 -1.26
C LEU A 42 13.91 -20.98 -2.26
N ASP A 43 15.12 -20.44 -2.41
CA ASP A 43 16.17 -21.02 -3.26
C ASP A 43 16.96 -22.14 -2.56
N GLN A 44 16.59 -22.49 -1.33
CA GLN A 44 17.20 -23.62 -0.64
C GLN A 44 16.53 -24.93 -1.10
N PRO A 45 17.31 -26.01 -1.31
CA PRO A 45 16.71 -27.29 -1.65
C PRO A 45 15.74 -27.72 -0.54
N LEU A 46 14.61 -28.30 -0.94
CA LEU A 46 13.71 -28.93 0.02
C LEU A 46 14.47 -30.01 0.80
N PRO A 47 14.26 -30.12 2.12
CA PRO A 47 14.78 -31.23 2.90
C PRO A 47 14.34 -32.57 2.32
N LYS A 48 15.16 -33.62 2.51
CA LYS A 48 14.78 -34.97 2.08
C LYS A 48 13.52 -35.40 2.83
N LYS A 49 12.62 -36.08 2.13
CA LYS A 49 11.41 -36.63 2.74
C LYS A 49 11.81 -37.60 3.87
N GLY A 50 11.34 -37.31 5.09
CA GLY A 50 11.60 -38.13 6.28
C GLY A 50 12.83 -37.71 7.10
N GLU A 51 13.57 -36.68 6.66
CA GLU A 51 14.64 -36.07 7.44
C GLU A 51 14.05 -34.96 8.31
N THR A 52 14.12 -35.13 9.64
CA THR A 52 13.79 -34.06 10.58
C THR A 52 14.95 -33.07 10.56
N PRO A 53 14.75 -31.81 10.12
CA PRO A 53 15.83 -30.83 10.17
C PRO A 53 16.30 -30.68 11.62
N GLU A 54 17.62 -30.59 11.81
CA GLU A 54 18.16 -30.27 13.13
C GLU A 54 17.57 -28.94 13.61
N PRO A 55 17.19 -28.83 14.88
CA PRO A 55 16.70 -27.57 15.42
C PRO A 55 17.82 -26.53 15.28
N ASP A 56 17.57 -25.50 14.48
CA ASP A 56 18.49 -24.38 14.35
C ASP A 56 18.63 -23.72 15.74
N PRO A 57 19.83 -23.71 16.35
CA PRO A 57 20.03 -23.13 17.68
C PRO A 57 19.73 -21.62 17.72
N ASN A 58 19.58 -20.97 16.55
CA ASN A 58 19.19 -19.57 16.41
C ASN A 58 17.70 -19.39 16.03
N LYS A 59 16.96 -20.45 15.70
CA LYS A 59 15.49 -20.40 15.58
C LYS A 59 14.84 -21.02 16.80
N SER A 60 14.46 -20.16 17.73
CA SER A 60 13.48 -20.48 18.77
C SER A 60 12.13 -20.81 18.11
N GLY A 61 11.81 -22.10 17.97
CA GLY A 61 10.49 -22.61 17.59
C GLY A 61 9.43 -22.47 18.70
N PRO A 62 8.14 -22.74 18.41
CA PRO A 62 7.02 -21.87 18.78
C PRO A 62 6.44 -22.10 20.18
N GLY A 63 5.95 -21.01 20.79
CA GLY A 63 4.82 -21.09 21.74
C GLY A 63 5.13 -21.17 23.24
N GLY A 64 6.24 -20.59 23.71
CA GLY A 64 6.41 -20.25 25.13
C GLY A 64 5.89 -18.84 25.36
N GLY A 65 4.65 -18.71 25.83
CA GLY A 65 4.05 -17.42 26.12
C GLY A 65 4.79 -16.69 27.23
N ASP A 66 5.37 -15.56 26.88
CA ASP A 66 5.42 -14.37 27.71
C ASP A 66 5.09 -13.19 26.79
N PRO A 67 3.99 -12.44 26.98
CA PRO A 67 3.75 -11.18 26.28
C PRO A 67 4.64 -10.07 26.89
N SER A 68 5.90 -10.38 27.19
CA SER A 68 6.79 -9.54 27.98
C SER A 68 7.95 -9.05 27.10
N GLY A 69 7.60 -8.42 25.98
CA GLY A 69 8.56 -7.88 25.01
C GLY A 69 8.61 -6.36 24.95
N ASP A 70 7.59 -5.64 25.43
CA ASP A 70 7.42 -4.22 25.10
C ASP A 70 7.11 -3.31 26.31
N THR A 71 7.49 -3.72 27.53
CA THR A 71 7.27 -2.85 28.72
C THR A 71 8.44 -1.92 29.00
N ASP A 72 9.61 -2.14 28.40
CA ASP A 72 10.72 -1.19 28.50
C ASP A 72 10.71 -0.26 27.28
N ALA A 73 10.16 0.93 27.47
CA ALA A 73 10.16 1.94 26.42
C ALA A 73 11.61 2.36 26.11
N PRO A 74 11.97 2.62 24.83
CA PRO A 74 13.34 2.98 24.48
C PRO A 74 13.80 4.25 25.23
N PRO A 75 15.11 4.42 25.44
CA PRO A 75 15.65 5.54 26.20
C PRO A 75 15.15 6.88 25.61
N GLY A 76 14.53 7.70 26.46
CA GLY A 76 13.96 9.00 26.08
C GLY A 76 12.44 9.02 25.92
N VAL A 77 11.75 7.88 26.03
CA VAL A 77 10.28 7.86 26.06
C VAL A 77 9.79 8.05 27.50
N PRO A 78 8.93 9.05 27.78
CA PRO A 78 8.36 9.24 29.12
C PRO A 78 7.36 8.13 29.44
N ASN A 79 7.29 7.76 30.71
CA ASN A 79 6.30 6.79 31.19
C ASN A 79 4.87 7.26 30.91
N PRO A 80 3.92 6.33 30.64
CA PRO A 80 2.51 6.69 30.50
C PRO A 80 2.00 7.47 31.72
N GLY A 81 1.29 8.56 31.47
CA GLY A 81 0.66 9.35 32.52
C GLY A 81 -0.56 8.65 33.15
N PRO A 82 -1.07 9.14 34.30
CA PRO A 82 -2.26 8.58 34.93
C PRO A 82 -3.47 8.68 33.99
N SER A 83 -4.27 7.61 33.95
CA SER A 83 -5.50 7.59 33.15
C SER A 83 -6.47 8.67 33.62
N ARG A 84 -6.89 9.54 32.71
CA ARG A 84 -7.84 10.63 32.95
C ARG A 84 -9.32 10.23 32.83
N PHE A 85 -9.59 8.93 32.73
CA PHE A 85 -10.93 8.37 32.51
C PHE A 85 -11.61 7.90 33.80
N ALA A 86 -11.20 8.44 34.96
CA ALA A 86 -11.80 8.15 36.27
C ALA A 86 -12.76 9.25 36.71
#